data_AF-A0A2V6LT69-F1
#
_entry.id   AF-A0A2V6LT69-F1
#
_cell.length_a   1.000
_cell.length_b   1.000
_cell.length_c   1.000
_cell.angle_alpha   90.00
_cell.angle_beta   90.00
_cell.angle_gamma   90.00
#
_symmetry.space_group_name_H-M   'P 1'
#
loop_
_entity.id
_entity.type
_entity.pdbx_description
1 polymer ?
#
loop_
_entity_poly.entity_id
_entity_poly.type
_entity_poly.pdbx_seq_one_letter_code
_entity_poly.pdbx_strand_id
1 'polypeptide(L)'
;MKTIILISLLAILCTTVHAQDPVKTSPQYYKVLLENDQVRVLEYRLKAGDCCRGETIWRDPTTHAVENIGDTEAHAIAVDLKRSGPHSPLTT
;
A
#
# COMPACT_ATOMS: atom_id res chain seq x y z
N MET A 1 18.66 -1.96 -37.96
CA MET A 1 17.71 -3.10 -37.83
C MET A 1 17.74 -3.70 -36.42
N LYS A 2 18.79 -4.44 -36.02
CA LYS A 2 18.91 -5.06 -34.67
C LYS A 2 18.58 -4.10 -33.50
N THR A 3 19.10 -2.87 -33.54
CA THR A 3 18.86 -1.83 -32.51
C THR A 3 17.41 -1.36 -32.42
N ILE A 4 16.68 -1.33 -33.54
CA ILE A 4 15.27 -0.91 -33.56
C ILE A 4 14.41 -1.99 -32.89
N ILE A 5 14.67 -3.26 -33.20
CA ILE A 5 14.01 -4.41 -32.55
C ILE A 5 14.24 -4.38 -31.03
N LEU A 6 15.46 -4.06 -30.58
CA LEU A 6 15.79 -3.99 -29.16
C LEU A 6 15.02 -2.88 -28.42
N ILE A 7 14.86 -1.70 -29.04
CA ILE A 7 14.10 -0.58 -28.47
C ILE A 7 12.60 -0.92 -28.42
N SER A 8 12.05 -1.53 -29.47
CA SER A 8 10.65 -1.98 -29.50
C SER A 8 10.37 -3.05 -28.44
N LEU A 9 11.32 -3.96 -28.19
CA LEU A 9 11.18 -5.00 -27.17
C LEU A 9 11.22 -4.42 -25.74
N LEU A 10 12.06 -3.41 -25.50
CA LEU A 10 12.15 -2.71 -24.22
C LEU A 10 10.88 -1.92 -23.90
N ALA A 11 10.24 -1.30 -24.90
CA ALA A 11 8.99 -0.56 -24.74
C ALA A 11 7.80 -1.44 -24.30
N ILE A 12 7.80 -2.72 -24.67
CA ILE A 12 6.73 -3.69 -24.31
C ILE A 12 6.84 -4.15 -22.85
N LEU A 13 8.00 -3.98 -22.20
CA LEU A 13 8.20 -4.32 -20.79
C LEU A 13 7.55 -3.32 -19.81
N CYS A 14 7.03 -2.19 -20.30
CA CYS A 14 6.36 -1.18 -19.49
C CYS A 14 4.90 -1.59 -19.20
N THR A 15 4.72 -2.60 -18.34
CA THR A 15 3.39 -2.99 -17.85
C THR A 15 2.91 -2.08 -16.73
N THR A 16 1.59 -1.89 -16.65
CA THR A 16 0.95 -1.01 -15.66
C THR A 16 1.18 -1.53 -14.25
N VAL A 17 1.86 -0.73 -13.41
CA VAL A 17 2.08 -1.05 -12.00
C VAL A 17 0.78 -0.89 -11.22
N HIS A 18 -0.01 -1.97 -11.16
CA HIS A 18 -1.09 -2.08 -10.19
C HIS A 18 -0.50 -2.21 -8.78
N ALA A 19 -1.08 -1.51 -7.81
CA ALA A 19 -0.72 -1.65 -6.41
C ALA A 19 -0.86 -3.12 -5.99
N GLN A 20 0.23 -3.72 -5.50
CA GLN A 20 0.25 -5.12 -5.10
C GLN A 20 -0.34 -5.28 -3.70
N ASP A 21 -1.10 -6.37 -3.48
CA ASP A 21 -1.72 -6.64 -2.19
C ASP A 21 -0.66 -6.92 -1.11
N PRO A 22 -0.55 -6.10 -0.04
CA PRO A 22 0.48 -6.28 1.00
C PRO A 22 0.38 -7.65 1.71
N VAL A 23 -0.82 -8.23 1.76
CA VAL A 23 -1.06 -9.58 2.33
C VAL A 23 -0.41 -10.67 1.47
N LYS A 24 -0.14 -10.42 0.17
CA LYS A 24 0.55 -11.35 -0.73
C LYS A 24 2.05 -11.11 -0.81
N THR A 25 2.48 -9.85 -0.79
CA THR A 25 3.90 -9.47 -0.96
C THR A 25 4.70 -9.54 0.35
N SER A 26 4.05 -9.43 1.51
CA SER A 26 4.70 -9.47 2.82
C SER A 26 3.82 -10.13 3.90
N PRO A 27 3.34 -11.37 3.69
CA PRO A 27 2.39 -12.05 4.57
C PRO A 27 2.86 -12.18 6.03
N GLN A 28 4.16 -12.08 6.30
CA GLN A 28 4.74 -12.12 7.64
C GLN A 28 4.41 -10.89 8.51
N TYR A 29 3.99 -9.76 7.91
CA TYR A 29 3.70 -8.52 8.63
C TYR A 29 2.21 -8.19 8.72
N TYR A 30 1.36 -8.80 7.88
CA TYR A 30 -0.06 -8.46 7.75
C TYR A 30 -0.98 -9.61 8.14
N LYS A 31 -2.05 -9.29 8.86
CA LYS A 31 -3.15 -10.21 9.16
C LYS A 31 -4.48 -9.56 8.81
N VAL A 32 -5.27 -10.24 7.97
CA VAL A 32 -6.64 -9.84 7.69
C VAL A 32 -7.49 -10.09 8.94
N LEU A 33 -8.09 -9.04 9.49
CA LEU A 33 -9.03 -9.12 10.61
C LEU A 33 -10.48 -9.20 10.12
N LEU A 34 -10.80 -8.51 9.01
CA LEU A 34 -12.12 -8.49 8.40
C LEU A 34 -12.00 -8.28 6.89
N GLU A 35 -12.85 -8.96 6.13
CA GLU A 35 -12.99 -8.84 4.68
C GLU A 35 -14.50 -8.89 4.36
N ASN A 36 -15.09 -7.80 3.86
CA ASN A 36 -16.49 -7.76 3.43
C ASN A 36 -16.67 -6.87 2.18
N ASP A 37 -17.90 -6.68 1.68
CA ASP A 37 -18.15 -5.96 0.42
C ASP A 37 -17.82 -4.46 0.45
N GLN A 38 -17.74 -3.84 1.63
CA GLN A 38 -17.48 -2.41 1.80
C GLN A 38 -16.06 -2.11 2.25
N VAL A 39 -15.52 -2.92 3.17
CA VAL A 39 -14.22 -2.67 3.83
C VAL A 39 -13.37 -3.92 3.95
N ARG A 40 -12.06 -3.68 4.03
CA ARG A 40 -11.06 -4.64 4.49
C ARG A 40 -10.32 -4.04 5.68
N VAL A 41 -10.13 -4.83 6.75
CA VAL A 41 -9.38 -4.41 7.94
C VAL A 41 -8.14 -5.29 8.08
N LEU A 42 -6.97 -4.64 8.11
CA LEU A 42 -5.67 -5.30 8.24
C LEU A 42 -5.01 -4.87 9.55
N GLU A 43 -4.61 -5.84 10.37
CA GLU A 43 -3.60 -5.65 11.40
C GLU A 43 -2.23 -5.74 10.74
N TYR A 44 -1.33 -4.80 11.03
CA TYR A 44 0.08 -4.94 10.67
C TYR A 44 1.03 -4.65 11.83
N ARG A 45 2.14 -5.41 11.86
CA ARG A 45 3.22 -5.28 12.85
C ARG A 45 4.56 -5.15 12.16
N LEU A 46 5.33 -4.12 12.51
CA LEU A 46 6.64 -3.85 11.94
C LEU A 46 7.70 -3.77 13.04
N LYS A 47 8.90 -4.30 12.77
CA LYS A 47 10.05 -4.26 13.68
C LYS A 47 10.52 -2.81 13.91
N ALA A 48 11.25 -2.57 15.00
CA ALA A 48 11.62 -1.28 15.60
C ALA A 48 11.66 -0.02 14.69
N GLY A 49 11.01 1.07 15.14
CA GLY A 49 10.56 2.21 14.31
C GLY A 49 10.77 3.67 14.74
N ASP A 50 11.06 4.58 13.80
CA ASP A 50 11.25 6.03 14.06
C ASP A 50 9.94 6.80 13.80
N CYS A 51 9.23 7.11 14.90
CA CYS A 51 8.02 7.95 14.97
C CYS A 51 6.77 7.43 14.19
N CYS A 52 5.52 7.71 14.54
CA CYS A 52 4.89 8.21 15.77
C CYS A 52 3.79 7.22 16.21
N ARG A 53 3.51 7.09 17.51
CA ARG A 53 2.50 6.13 18.03
C ARG A 53 1.16 6.82 18.29
N GLY A 54 0.06 6.19 17.83
CA GLY A 54 -1.32 6.57 18.21
C GLY A 54 -1.98 7.65 17.33
N GLU A 55 -1.41 7.95 16.17
CA GLU A 55 -2.03 8.83 15.18
C GLU A 55 -3.04 8.07 14.30
N THR A 56 -4.11 8.76 13.87
CA THR A 56 -5.05 8.25 12.86
C THR A 56 -4.95 9.11 11.62
N ILE A 57 -4.63 8.50 10.49
CA ILE A 57 -4.44 9.18 9.20
C ILE A 57 -5.47 8.70 8.16
N TRP A 58 -6.04 9.64 7.40
CA TRP A 58 -6.76 9.33 6.17
C TRP A 58 -5.82 9.54 4.98
N ARG A 59 -5.89 8.66 3.97
CA ARG A 59 -5.14 8.80 2.71
C ARG A 59 -5.96 8.29 1.54
N ASP A 60 -5.81 8.96 0.40
CA ASP A 60 -6.32 8.48 -0.89
C ASP A 60 -5.55 7.23 -1.39
N PRO A 61 -6.18 6.40 -2.25
CA PRO A 61 -5.53 5.21 -2.82
C PRO A 61 -4.18 5.53 -3.47
N THR A 62 -3.10 5.03 -2.86
CA THR A 62 -1.72 5.35 -3.23
C THR A 62 -0.86 4.09 -3.19
N THR A 63 -0.03 3.86 -4.21
CA THR A 63 1.02 2.84 -4.18
C THR A 63 2.13 3.28 -3.22
N HIS A 64 2.28 2.60 -2.10
CA HIS A 64 3.27 2.93 -1.07
C HIS A 64 3.82 1.65 -0.41
N ALA A 65 4.94 1.80 0.30
CA ALA A 65 5.44 0.83 1.25
C ALA A 65 5.43 1.46 2.65
N VAL A 66 5.28 0.63 3.68
CA VAL A 66 5.39 1.06 5.08
C VAL A 66 6.59 0.36 5.70
N GLU A 67 7.53 1.16 6.17
CA GLU A 67 8.64 0.72 7.02
C GLU A 67 8.53 1.45 8.36
N ASN A 68 9.15 0.86 9.36
CA ASN A 68 9.26 1.37 10.71
C ASN A 68 10.79 1.48 10.93
N ILE A 69 11.33 2.70 11.12
CA ILE A 69 12.76 3.05 10.92
C ILE A 69 13.66 3.28 12.19
N GLY A 70 13.40 2.67 13.37
CA GLY A 70 13.90 3.18 14.68
C GLY A 70 13.79 2.22 15.90
N ASP A 71 13.04 2.54 16.98
CA ASP A 71 13.22 1.88 18.31
C ASP A 71 12.14 0.90 18.85
N THR A 72 10.83 1.08 18.61
CA THR A 72 9.77 0.16 19.12
C THR A 72 8.92 -0.50 18.03
N GLU A 73 8.32 -1.66 18.35
CA GLU A 73 7.39 -2.36 17.46
C GLU A 73 6.19 -1.45 17.13
N ALA A 74 5.93 -1.25 15.84
CA ALA A 74 4.74 -0.52 15.40
C ALA A 74 3.62 -1.49 15.09
N HIS A 75 2.60 -1.44 15.95
CA HIS A 75 1.35 -2.16 15.80
C HIS A 75 0.27 -1.17 15.33
N ALA A 76 -0.34 -1.45 14.18
CA ALA A 76 -1.32 -0.56 13.55
C ALA A 76 -2.46 -1.33 12.87
N ILE A 77 -3.57 -0.61 12.64
CA ILE A 77 -4.76 -1.11 11.95
C ILE A 77 -5.00 -0.24 10.71
N ALA A 78 -4.98 -0.84 9.53
CA ALA A 78 -5.42 -0.20 8.29
C ALA A 78 -6.87 -0.61 7.97
N VAL A 79 -7.66 0.34 7.47
CA VAL A 79 -9.05 0.13 7.04
C VAL A 79 -9.18 0.62 5.60
N ASP A 80 -9.17 -0.31 4.64
CA ASP A 80 -9.31 -0.01 3.21
C ASP A 80 -10.80 0.03 2.83
N LEU A 81 -11.26 1.11 2.19
CA LEU A 81 -12.58 1.14 1.56
C LEU A 81 -12.52 0.52 0.16
N LYS A 82 -13.41 -0.44 -0.14
CA LYS A 82 -13.45 -1.13 -1.44
C LYS A 82 -14.11 -0.36 -2.58
N ARG A 83 -14.76 0.76 -2.29
CA ARG A 83 -15.36 1.67 -3.27
C ARG A 83 -14.95 3.11 -2.96
N SER A 84 -14.34 3.76 -3.94
CA SER A 84 -14.21 5.22 -3.95
C SER A 84 -15.55 5.85 -4.33
N GLY A 85 -16.10 6.68 -3.45
CA GLY A 85 -16.94 7.79 -3.87
C GLY A 85 -16.06 8.88 -4.53
N PRO A 86 -16.64 9.83 -5.30
CA PRO A 86 -15.87 10.96 -5.79
C PRO A 86 -15.26 11.74 -4.63
N HIS A 87 -13.93 11.89 -4.64
CA HIS A 87 -13.19 12.64 -3.63
C HIS A 87 -13.64 14.10 -3.66
N SER A 88 -14.22 14.58 -2.56
CA SER A 88 -14.49 16.01 -2.39
C SER A 88 -13.16 16.68 -2.05
N PRO A 89 -12.63 17.60 -2.88
CA PRO A 89 -11.35 18.24 -2.60
C PRO A 89 -11.46 19.01 -1.28
N LEU A 90 -10.61 18.64 -0.31
CA LEU A 90 -10.47 19.37 0.95
C LEU A 90 -10.09 20.81 0.63
N THR A 91 -11.07 21.71 0.80
CA THR A 91 -10.91 23.13 0.54
C THR A 91 -10.97 23.85 1.88
N THR A 92 -9.80 24.14 2.45
CA THR A 92 -9.42 25.29 3.32
C THR A 92 -8.09 24.98 3.99
#